data_AF-A0A530YA32-F1
#
_entry.id   AF-A0A530YA32-F1
#
_cell.length_a   1.000
_cell.length_b   1.000
_cell.length_c   1.000
_cell.angle_alpha   90.00
_cell.angle_beta   90.00
_cell.angle_gamma   90.00
#
_symmetry.space_group_name_H-M   'P 1'
#
loop_
_entity.id
_entity.type
_entity.pdbx_description
1 polymer ?
#
loop_
_entity_poly.entity_id
_entity_poly.type
_entity_poly.pdbx_seq_one_letter_code
_entity_poly.pdbx_strand_id
1 'polypeptide(L)'
;DTHISTTPFGRRPMTLGMISSQVAAKAMPADLTVHKWHVFQNIKEARGALGATDRALAILDALLSFHPETALYGDSELIVWPSNEQLIGRANGMPPSTLRRHLAVLVECGLIIRRDSPNGKRYARKGQGGEIEQAYGFDISPIVARAAEFKELAEVVRAEKKAYRVVRERLTICRRDIVKMIDAGIEEGVPANWGRVQQTYQAIVGQIPRTAPRQALEAIAAELEELWAEVREALESFVKTENMSANESHT
;
A
#
# COMPACT_ATOMS: atom_id res chain seq x y z
N ASP A 1 32.86 -9.30 -25.72
CA ASP A 1 31.51 -9.14 -25.15
C ASP A 1 30.54 -10.19 -25.65
N THR A 2 30.05 -11.03 -24.74
CA THR A 2 28.98 -11.99 -25.03
C THR A 2 27.64 -11.33 -24.69
N HIS A 3 26.75 -11.21 -25.68
CA HIS A 3 25.44 -10.58 -25.49
C HIS A 3 24.56 -11.38 -24.51
N ILE A 4 24.14 -10.77 -23.39
CA ILE A 4 23.20 -11.37 -22.43
C ILE A 4 21.77 -10.93 -22.81
N SER A 5 20.88 -11.89 -23.04
CA SER A 5 19.48 -11.58 -23.33
C SER A 5 18.73 -11.13 -22.07
N THR A 6 18.17 -9.92 -22.11
CA THR A 6 17.30 -9.34 -21.06
C THR A 6 15.86 -9.20 -21.52
N THR A 7 15.50 -9.77 -22.68
CA THR A 7 14.15 -9.73 -23.24
C THR A 7 13.24 -10.76 -22.55
N PRO A 8 11.92 -10.50 -22.42
CA PRO A 8 10.98 -11.46 -21.87
C PRO A 8 11.00 -12.82 -22.60
N PHE A 9 10.96 -13.91 -21.84
CA PHE A 9 10.90 -15.27 -22.41
C PHE A 9 9.54 -15.57 -23.05
N GLY A 10 9.55 -16.23 -24.21
CA GLY A 10 8.35 -16.68 -24.93
C GLY A 10 7.74 -15.61 -25.82
N ARG A 11 6.41 -15.63 -26.00
CA ARG A 11 5.69 -14.71 -26.92
C ARG A 11 5.40 -13.32 -26.33
N ARG A 12 5.99 -12.97 -25.19
CA ARG A 12 5.69 -11.70 -24.52
C ARG A 12 6.46 -10.55 -25.17
N PRO A 13 5.80 -9.43 -25.52
CA PRO A 13 6.48 -8.28 -26.06
C PRO A 13 7.30 -7.55 -24.99
N MET A 14 8.39 -6.92 -25.40
CA MET A 14 9.13 -5.96 -24.59
C MET A 14 8.28 -4.71 -24.38
N THR A 15 8.25 -4.14 -23.17
CA THR A 15 7.57 -2.87 -22.89
C THR A 15 8.56 -1.75 -22.56
N LEU A 16 8.17 -0.50 -22.76
CA LEU A 16 8.99 0.65 -22.39
C LEU A 16 9.28 0.70 -20.88
N GLY A 17 8.35 0.23 -20.03
CA GLY A 17 8.57 0.14 -18.59
C GLY A 17 9.70 -0.83 -18.22
N MET A 18 9.84 -1.93 -18.94
CA MET A 18 10.96 -2.86 -18.77
C MET A 18 12.29 -2.23 -19.21
N ILE A 19 12.30 -1.48 -20.32
CA ILE A 19 13.51 -0.77 -20.77
C ILE A 19 13.89 0.32 -19.76
N SER A 20 12.91 1.10 -19.27
CA SER A 20 13.12 2.11 -18.24
C SER A 20 13.76 1.51 -16.98
N SER A 21 13.29 0.34 -16.56
CA SER A 21 13.87 -0.36 -15.40
C SER A 21 15.33 -0.80 -15.64
N GLN A 22 15.66 -1.23 -16.86
CA GLN A 22 17.04 -1.55 -17.24
C GLN A 22 17.94 -0.29 -17.30
N VAL A 23 17.40 0.83 -17.78
CA VAL A 23 18.12 2.11 -17.81
C VAL A 23 18.38 2.60 -16.39
N ALA A 24 17.37 2.59 -15.53
CA ALA A 24 17.50 2.98 -14.13
C ALA A 24 18.54 2.12 -13.39
N ALA A 25 18.49 0.80 -13.58
CA ALA A 25 19.48 -0.13 -13.03
C ALA A 25 20.91 0.20 -13.48
N LYS A 26 21.11 0.54 -14.76
CA LYS A 26 22.43 0.89 -15.31
C LYS A 26 22.92 2.28 -14.89
N ALA A 27 22.02 3.22 -14.66
CA ALA A 27 22.34 4.61 -14.28
C ALA A 27 22.43 4.80 -12.75
N MET A 28 22.38 3.71 -11.99
CA MET A 28 22.40 3.73 -10.53
C MET A 28 23.74 4.29 -10.01
N PRO A 29 23.72 5.24 -9.06
CA PRO A 29 24.94 5.74 -8.43
C PRO A 29 25.69 4.62 -7.69
N ALA A 30 27.01 4.57 -7.86
CA ALA A 30 27.86 3.54 -7.24
C ALA A 30 27.82 3.58 -5.70
N ASP A 31 27.67 4.78 -5.13
CA ASP A 31 27.62 5.03 -3.68
C ASP A 31 26.22 4.79 -3.08
N LEU A 32 25.20 4.52 -3.89
CA LEU A 32 23.85 4.27 -3.40
C LEU A 32 23.81 2.97 -2.61
N THR A 33 23.40 3.05 -1.35
CA THR A 33 23.21 1.90 -0.47
C THR A 33 21.79 1.88 0.08
N VAL A 34 21.11 0.74 -0.02
CA VAL A 34 19.76 0.58 0.54
C VAL A 34 19.62 -0.70 1.36
N HIS A 35 18.74 -0.65 2.36
CA HIS A 35 18.39 -1.83 3.15
C HIS A 35 17.27 -2.62 2.44
N LYS A 36 17.57 -3.81 1.93
CA LYS A 36 16.67 -4.58 1.04
C LYS A 36 15.27 -4.78 1.62
N TRP A 37 15.16 -5.04 2.92
CA TRP A 37 13.87 -5.27 3.55
C TRP A 37 13.04 -4.00 3.73
N HIS A 38 13.67 -2.83 3.87
CA HIS A 38 12.94 -1.57 3.92
C HIS A 38 12.34 -1.24 2.56
N VAL A 39 13.12 -1.44 1.50
CA VAL A 39 12.62 -1.26 0.13
C VAL A 39 11.51 -2.27 -0.17
N PHE A 40 11.67 -3.53 0.23
CA PHE A 40 10.62 -4.54 0.08
C PHE A 40 9.32 -4.17 0.80
N GLN A 41 9.38 -3.63 2.03
CA GLN A 41 8.17 -3.15 2.71
C GLN A 41 7.50 -1.99 1.96
N ASN A 42 8.28 -1.05 1.40
CA ASN A 42 7.73 0.02 0.58
C ASN A 42 7.05 -0.53 -0.68
N ILE A 43 7.67 -1.48 -1.39
CA ILE A 43 7.08 -2.16 -2.55
C ILE A 43 5.78 -2.88 -2.16
N LYS A 44 5.77 -3.56 -1.01
CA LYS A 44 4.59 -4.29 -0.51
C LYS A 44 3.44 -3.37 -0.16
N GLU A 45 3.75 -2.21 0.42
CA GLU A 45 2.77 -1.18 0.73
C GLU A 45 2.21 -0.54 -0.56
N ALA A 46 3.07 -0.28 -1.54
CA ALA A 46 2.73 0.31 -2.84
C ALA A 46 2.24 -0.69 -3.89
N ARG A 47 2.02 -1.97 -3.54
CA ARG A 47 1.81 -3.06 -4.51
C ARG A 47 0.71 -2.80 -5.53
N GLY A 48 -0.39 -2.18 -5.11
CA GLY A 48 -1.52 -1.84 -5.99
C GLY A 48 -1.13 -0.81 -7.05
N ALA A 49 -0.38 0.23 -6.66
CA ALA A 49 0.10 1.26 -7.58
C ALA A 49 1.14 0.70 -8.58
N LEU A 50 1.92 -0.29 -8.14
CA LEU A 50 2.93 -0.97 -8.97
C LEU A 50 2.34 -2.05 -9.89
N GLY A 51 1.06 -2.39 -9.76
CA GLY A 51 0.44 -3.52 -10.47
C GLY A 51 0.92 -4.90 -10.01
N ALA A 52 1.63 -4.98 -8.87
CA ALA A 52 2.17 -6.21 -8.34
C ALA A 52 1.09 -7.00 -7.56
N THR A 53 1.18 -8.33 -7.60
CA THR A 53 0.28 -9.21 -6.84
C THR A 53 0.95 -9.76 -5.59
N ASP A 54 0.17 -10.15 -4.58
CA ASP A 54 0.71 -10.75 -3.34
C ASP A 54 1.59 -11.99 -3.63
N ARG A 55 1.19 -12.80 -4.61
CA ARG A 55 1.96 -13.98 -5.05
C ARG A 55 3.26 -13.59 -5.75
N ALA A 56 3.29 -12.50 -6.50
CA ALA A 56 4.52 -11.97 -7.08
C ALA A 56 5.46 -11.46 -5.99
N LEU A 57 4.93 -10.74 -4.99
CA LEU A 57 5.74 -10.24 -3.87
C LEU A 57 6.28 -11.35 -2.97
N ALA A 58 5.58 -12.47 -2.81
CA ALA A 58 6.14 -13.65 -2.14
C ALA A 58 7.36 -14.23 -2.88
N ILE A 59 7.36 -14.16 -4.22
CA ILE A 59 8.54 -14.56 -5.02
C ILE A 59 9.65 -13.53 -4.87
N LEU A 60 9.34 -12.23 -4.87
CA LEU A 60 10.33 -11.18 -4.68
C LEU A 60 11.02 -11.31 -3.31
N ASP A 61 10.25 -11.53 -2.24
CA ASP A 61 10.74 -11.82 -0.90
C ASP A 61 11.73 -12.99 -0.90
N ALA A 62 11.34 -14.09 -1.55
CA ALA A 62 12.19 -15.26 -1.72
C ALA A 62 13.46 -14.93 -2.53
N LEU A 63 13.38 -14.17 -3.62
CA LEU A 63 14.55 -13.74 -4.41
C LEU A 63 15.52 -12.91 -3.58
N LEU A 64 15.03 -11.93 -2.81
CA LEU A 64 15.84 -11.07 -1.93
C LEU A 64 16.55 -11.87 -0.82
N SER A 65 15.96 -12.98 -0.38
CA SER A 65 16.56 -13.88 0.61
C SER A 65 17.75 -14.70 0.07
N PHE A 66 17.93 -14.79 -1.25
CA PHE A 66 19.11 -15.44 -1.85
C PHE A 66 20.31 -14.50 -1.95
N HIS A 67 20.13 -13.19 -1.78
CA HIS A 67 21.23 -12.26 -1.60
C HIS A 67 21.70 -12.32 -0.13
N PRO A 68 22.99 -12.60 0.16
CA PRO A 68 23.46 -12.84 1.52
C PRO A 68 23.37 -11.58 2.38
N GLU A 69 23.73 -10.44 1.82
CA GLU A 69 23.76 -9.17 2.55
C GLU A 69 22.39 -8.52 2.60
N THR A 70 22.17 -7.75 3.68
CA THR A 70 20.95 -6.96 3.87
C THR A 70 21.06 -5.58 3.23
N ALA A 71 22.26 -5.02 3.20
CA ALA A 71 22.57 -3.84 2.39
C ALA A 71 22.75 -4.28 0.93
N LEU A 72 22.16 -3.51 0.01
CA LEU A 72 22.40 -3.63 -1.43
C LEU A 72 23.09 -2.36 -1.89
N TYR A 73 24.21 -2.54 -2.60
CA TYR A 73 25.07 -1.45 -3.06
C TYR A 73 24.95 -1.28 -4.57
N GLY A 74 24.95 -0.03 -5.02
CA GLY A 74 24.77 0.33 -6.43
C GLY A 74 25.90 -0.11 -7.34
N ASP A 75 27.09 -0.36 -6.79
CA ASP A 75 28.27 -0.84 -7.52
C ASP A 75 28.40 -2.37 -7.55
N SER A 76 27.53 -3.10 -6.85
CA SER A 76 27.61 -4.57 -6.74
C SER A 76 26.80 -5.30 -7.81
N GLU A 77 27.25 -6.51 -8.19
CA GLU A 77 26.50 -7.37 -9.11
C GLU A 77 25.29 -7.99 -8.39
N LEU A 78 24.15 -7.32 -8.46
CA LEU A 78 22.91 -7.69 -7.77
C LEU A 78 22.12 -8.77 -8.51
N ILE A 79 22.74 -9.92 -8.77
CA ILE A 79 22.13 -11.05 -9.48
C ILE A 79 21.99 -12.24 -8.54
N VAL A 80 20.80 -12.86 -8.54
CA VAL A 80 20.52 -14.10 -7.80
C VAL A 80 20.07 -15.21 -8.76
N TRP A 81 20.51 -16.45 -8.53
CA TRP A 81 20.24 -17.58 -9.45
C TRP A 81 19.69 -18.82 -8.73
N PRO A 82 18.60 -18.71 -7.94
CA PRO A 82 18.02 -19.89 -7.31
C PRO A 82 17.43 -20.85 -8.34
N SER A 83 17.52 -22.15 -8.05
CA SER A 83 16.76 -23.17 -8.76
C SER A 83 15.26 -22.94 -8.56
N ASN A 84 14.42 -23.41 -9.50
CA ASN A 84 12.97 -23.30 -9.33
C ASN A 84 12.49 -24.01 -8.05
N GLU A 85 13.10 -25.14 -7.71
CA GLU A 85 12.80 -25.89 -6.48
C GLU A 85 13.12 -25.06 -5.23
N GLN A 86 14.31 -24.44 -5.15
CA GLN A 86 14.69 -23.56 -4.05
C GLN A 86 13.75 -22.36 -3.92
N LEU A 87 13.40 -21.75 -5.05
CA LEU A 87 12.50 -20.60 -5.09
C LEU A 87 11.08 -20.98 -4.67
N ILE A 88 10.58 -22.14 -5.10
CA ILE A 88 9.29 -22.70 -4.65
C ILE A 88 9.31 -22.97 -3.15
N GLY A 89 10.38 -23.58 -2.63
CA GLY A 89 10.53 -23.87 -1.21
C GLY A 89 10.42 -22.61 -0.33
N ARG A 90 11.04 -21.50 -0.74
CA ARG A 90 10.95 -20.22 -0.02
C ARG A 90 9.67 -19.43 -0.30
N ALA A 91 9.03 -19.63 -1.45
CA ALA A 91 7.77 -18.97 -1.83
C ALA A 91 6.52 -19.77 -1.44
N ASN A 92 6.54 -20.40 -0.25
CA ASN A 92 5.43 -21.17 0.33
C ASN A 92 4.89 -22.31 -0.56
N GLY A 93 5.78 -23.02 -1.26
CA GLY A 93 5.42 -24.25 -1.98
C GLY A 93 4.53 -24.03 -3.21
N MET A 94 4.55 -22.83 -3.82
CA MET A 94 3.66 -22.57 -4.96
C MET A 94 3.94 -23.48 -6.18
N PRO A 95 2.92 -23.84 -6.97
CA PRO A 95 3.12 -24.67 -8.16
C PRO A 95 4.06 -24.03 -9.20
N PRO A 96 4.83 -24.82 -9.98
CA PRO A 96 5.76 -24.29 -10.98
C PRO A 96 5.13 -23.41 -12.07
N SER A 97 3.86 -23.66 -12.43
CA SER A 97 3.10 -22.82 -13.37
C SER A 97 2.81 -21.44 -12.77
N THR A 98 2.40 -21.40 -11.51
CA THR A 98 2.17 -20.19 -10.72
C THR A 98 3.46 -19.40 -10.54
N LEU A 99 4.59 -20.07 -10.27
CA LEU A 99 5.90 -19.44 -10.19
C LEU A 99 6.24 -18.70 -11.48
N ARG A 100 6.15 -19.38 -12.63
CA ARG A 100 6.44 -18.77 -13.94
C ARG A 100 5.54 -17.59 -14.25
N ARG A 101 4.24 -17.70 -13.92
CA ARG A 101 3.28 -16.61 -14.11
C ARG A 101 3.67 -15.38 -13.31
N HIS A 102 3.98 -15.54 -12.03
CA HIS A 102 4.25 -14.39 -11.15
C HIS A 102 5.67 -13.86 -11.24
N LEU A 103 6.66 -14.65 -11.67
CA LEU A 103 7.96 -14.13 -12.11
C LEU A 103 7.79 -13.16 -13.28
N ALA A 104 6.90 -13.47 -14.22
CA ALA A 104 6.62 -12.54 -15.30
C ALA A 104 5.94 -11.26 -14.84
N VAL A 105 5.04 -11.34 -13.83
CA VAL A 105 4.47 -10.14 -13.20
C VAL A 105 5.58 -9.27 -12.61
N LEU A 106 6.57 -9.83 -11.92
CA LEU A 106 7.70 -9.05 -11.40
C LEU A 106 8.52 -8.35 -12.49
N VAL A 107 8.71 -9.01 -13.64
CA VAL A 107 9.36 -8.39 -14.82
C VAL A 107 8.48 -7.30 -15.43
N GLU A 108 7.18 -7.54 -15.56
CA GLU A 108 6.19 -6.58 -16.08
C GLU A 108 6.10 -5.32 -15.20
N CYS A 109 6.17 -5.46 -13.87
CA CYS A 109 6.25 -4.36 -12.91
C CYS A 109 7.64 -3.66 -12.89
N GLY A 110 8.63 -4.21 -13.59
CA GLY A 110 10.00 -3.69 -13.57
C GLY A 110 10.70 -3.84 -12.22
N LEU A 111 10.29 -4.82 -11.40
CA LEU A 111 10.87 -5.10 -10.09
C LEU A 111 12.09 -6.01 -10.18
N ILE A 112 12.19 -6.82 -11.24
CA ILE A 112 13.35 -7.64 -11.55
C ILE A 112 13.63 -7.61 -13.06
N ILE A 113 14.89 -7.83 -13.43
CA ILE A 113 15.28 -8.10 -14.81
C ILE A 113 15.68 -9.57 -14.91
N ARG A 114 15.19 -10.26 -15.94
CA ARG A 114 15.54 -11.65 -16.18
C ARG A 114 16.76 -11.73 -17.09
N ARG A 115 17.81 -12.43 -16.67
CA ARG A 115 19.04 -12.66 -17.44
C ARG A 115 19.08 -14.14 -17.84
N ASP A 116 18.54 -14.44 -19.01
CA ASP A 116 18.43 -15.81 -19.49
C ASP A 116 19.74 -16.28 -20.14
N SER A 117 20.12 -17.54 -19.90
CA SER A 117 21.24 -18.15 -20.61
C SER A 117 20.82 -18.66 -21.99
N PRO A 118 21.77 -18.76 -22.95
CA PRO A 118 21.49 -19.34 -24.27
C PRO A 118 20.89 -20.75 -24.22
N ASN A 119 21.15 -21.51 -23.14
CA ASN A 119 20.66 -22.87 -22.93
C ASN A 119 19.45 -22.96 -21.98
N GLY A 120 18.87 -21.83 -21.55
CA GLY A 120 17.70 -21.80 -20.66
C GLY A 120 17.93 -22.27 -19.21
N LYS A 121 19.18 -22.55 -18.81
CA LYS A 121 19.56 -22.93 -17.44
C LYS A 121 20.07 -21.71 -16.65
N ARG A 122 19.81 -21.64 -15.33
CA ARG A 122 20.36 -20.61 -14.44
C ARG A 122 21.66 -21.10 -13.82
N TYR A 123 22.77 -20.43 -14.12
CA TYR A 123 24.10 -20.75 -13.57
C TYR A 123 25.02 -19.52 -13.65
N ALA A 124 26.02 -19.46 -12.77
CA ALA A 124 27.14 -18.54 -12.90
C ALA A 124 28.29 -19.26 -13.61
N ARG A 125 28.84 -18.67 -14.67
CA ARG A 125 30.09 -19.14 -15.29
C ARG A 125 31.24 -18.51 -14.52
N LYS A 126 32.13 -19.31 -13.95
CA LYS A 126 33.39 -18.84 -13.40
C LYS A 126 34.45 -18.84 -14.50
N GLY A 127 35.21 -17.75 -14.62
CA GLY A 127 36.35 -17.65 -15.54
C GLY A 127 37.53 -18.50 -15.06
N GLN A 128 38.62 -18.53 -15.83
CA GLN A 128 39.82 -19.33 -15.51
C GLN A 128 40.46 -19.00 -14.14
N GLY A 129 40.15 -17.85 -13.54
CA GLY A 129 40.64 -17.42 -12.23
C GLY A 129 39.66 -17.63 -11.05
N GLY A 130 38.49 -18.25 -11.26
CA GLY A 130 37.50 -18.46 -10.19
C GLY A 130 36.56 -17.28 -9.91
N GLU A 131 36.80 -16.12 -10.52
CA GLU A 131 35.85 -14.99 -10.55
C GLU A 131 34.63 -15.31 -11.42
N ILE A 132 33.46 -14.80 -11.03
CA ILE A 132 32.22 -14.95 -11.80
C ILE A 132 32.36 -14.10 -13.07
N GLU A 133 32.46 -14.75 -14.22
CA GLU A 133 32.61 -14.11 -15.52
C GLU A 133 31.25 -13.73 -16.12
N GLN A 134 30.19 -14.52 -15.83
CA GLN A 134 28.81 -14.29 -16.30
C GLN A 134 27.77 -14.90 -15.36
N ALA A 135 26.77 -14.13 -14.91
CA ALA A 135 25.65 -14.64 -14.10
C ALA A 135 24.32 -14.67 -14.88
N TYR A 136 23.72 -15.86 -14.97
CA TYR A 136 22.41 -16.09 -15.59
C TYR A 136 21.36 -16.41 -14.52
N GLY A 137 20.47 -15.45 -14.24
CA GLY A 137 19.52 -15.48 -13.13
C GLY A 137 18.53 -14.31 -13.15
N PHE A 138 18.25 -13.76 -11.97
CA PHE A 138 17.41 -12.58 -11.80
C PHE A 138 18.25 -11.44 -11.24
N ASP A 139 18.22 -10.34 -11.96
CA ASP A 139 18.87 -9.11 -11.57
C ASP A 139 17.87 -8.27 -10.77
N ILE A 140 18.23 -8.04 -9.50
CA ILE A 140 17.43 -7.31 -8.51
C ILE A 140 17.90 -5.85 -8.37
N SER A 141 18.83 -5.38 -9.21
CA SER A 141 19.25 -3.96 -9.24
C SER A 141 18.10 -2.96 -9.40
N PRO A 142 16.95 -3.25 -10.07
CA PRO A 142 15.83 -2.30 -10.08
C PRO A 142 15.29 -1.96 -8.69
N ILE A 143 15.46 -2.86 -7.72
CA ILE A 143 15.04 -2.62 -6.33
C ILE A 143 15.84 -1.48 -5.70
N VAL A 144 17.13 -1.38 -6.01
CA VAL A 144 18.01 -0.34 -5.49
C VAL A 144 17.83 0.95 -6.26
N ALA A 145 17.86 0.87 -7.60
CA ALA A 145 17.75 2.04 -8.48
C ALA A 145 16.44 2.82 -8.30
N ARG A 146 15.34 2.14 -7.96
CA ARG A 146 14.01 2.73 -7.78
C ARG A 146 13.59 2.85 -6.31
N ALA A 147 14.51 2.69 -5.36
CA ALA A 147 14.19 2.67 -3.94
C ALA A 147 13.47 3.96 -3.45
N ALA A 148 13.87 5.12 -3.97
CA ALA A 148 13.23 6.40 -3.68
C ALA A 148 11.78 6.46 -4.21
N GLU A 149 11.57 6.07 -5.47
CA GLU A 149 10.24 5.97 -6.09
C GLU A 149 9.30 5.07 -5.26
N PHE A 150 9.78 3.89 -4.84
CA PHE A 150 8.97 2.98 -4.03
C PHE A 150 8.62 3.58 -2.67
N LYS A 151 9.55 4.32 -2.05
CA LYS A 151 9.31 5.00 -0.78
C LYS A 151 8.22 6.06 -0.93
N GLU A 152 8.28 6.89 -1.96
CA GLU A 152 7.27 7.92 -2.24
C GLU A 152 5.89 7.32 -2.47
N LEU A 153 5.80 6.28 -3.32
CA LEU A 153 4.53 5.58 -3.55
C LEU A 153 3.97 4.97 -2.25
N ALA A 154 4.83 4.38 -1.42
CA ALA A 154 4.42 3.82 -0.13
C ALA A 154 3.93 4.89 0.84
N GLU A 155 4.53 6.09 0.84
CA GLU A 155 4.11 7.22 1.66
C GLU A 155 2.74 7.75 1.24
N VAL A 156 2.49 7.87 -0.07
CA VAL A 156 1.17 8.24 -0.60
C VAL A 156 0.10 7.23 -0.16
N VAL A 157 0.37 5.93 -0.28
CA VAL A 157 -0.57 4.88 0.14
C VAL A 157 -0.81 4.90 1.65
N ARG A 158 0.24 5.08 2.46
CA ARG A 158 0.12 5.19 3.92
C ARG A 158 -0.70 6.42 4.33
N ALA A 159 -0.46 7.56 3.69
CA ALA A 159 -1.19 8.80 3.94
C ALA A 159 -2.69 8.62 3.64
N GLU A 160 -3.04 8.03 2.48
CA GLU A 160 -4.44 7.79 2.11
C GLU A 160 -5.12 6.80 3.07
N LYS A 161 -4.44 5.71 3.47
CA LYS A 161 -4.97 4.77 4.48
C LYS A 161 -5.21 5.43 5.83
N LYS A 162 -4.29 6.30 6.26
CA LYS A 162 -4.43 7.06 7.51
C LYS A 162 -5.61 8.01 7.43
N ALA A 163 -5.72 8.79 6.35
CA ALA A 163 -6.84 9.71 6.13
C ALA A 163 -8.19 8.97 6.12
N TYR A 164 -8.27 7.84 5.40
CA TYR A 164 -9.46 6.99 5.39
C TYR A 164 -9.85 6.50 6.79
N ARG A 165 -8.87 6.09 7.61
CA ARG A 165 -9.12 5.65 8.99
C ARG A 165 -9.66 6.79 9.86
N VAL A 166 -9.09 7.98 9.76
CA VAL A 166 -9.52 9.16 10.51
C VAL A 166 -10.99 9.51 10.18
N VAL A 167 -11.36 9.49 8.90
CA VAL A 167 -12.76 9.76 8.50
C VAL A 167 -13.71 8.69 9.03
N ARG A 168 -13.30 7.42 8.98
CA ARG A 168 -14.09 6.31 9.55
C ARG A 168 -14.29 6.45 11.05
N GLU A 169 -13.25 6.85 11.78
CA GLU A 169 -13.32 7.08 13.21
C GLU A 169 -14.25 8.25 13.55
N ARG A 170 -14.13 9.39 12.83
CA ARG A 170 -15.05 10.53 12.94
C ARG A 170 -16.50 10.11 12.73
N LEU A 171 -16.80 9.34 11.67
CA LEU A 171 -18.14 8.80 11.42
C LEU A 171 -18.65 7.95 12.59
N THR A 172 -17.82 7.07 13.14
CA THR A 172 -18.21 6.23 14.28
C THR A 172 -18.52 7.06 15.52
N ILE A 173 -17.68 8.04 15.85
CA ILE A 173 -17.87 8.91 17.01
C ILE A 173 -19.12 9.78 16.84
N CYS A 174 -19.22 10.50 15.73
CA CYS A 174 -20.31 11.43 15.46
C CYS A 174 -21.68 10.72 15.49
N ARG A 175 -21.79 9.53 14.87
CA ARG A 175 -23.02 8.72 14.92
C ARG A 175 -23.41 8.33 16.34
N ARG A 176 -22.45 7.87 17.14
CA ARG A 176 -22.69 7.49 18.54
C ARG A 176 -23.16 8.68 19.36
N ASP A 177 -22.52 9.83 19.17
CA ASP A 177 -22.78 11.02 19.98
C ASP A 177 -24.15 11.64 19.63
N ILE A 178 -24.51 11.71 18.34
CA ILE A 178 -25.85 12.15 17.91
C ILE A 178 -26.95 11.31 18.57
N VAL A 179 -26.83 9.98 18.52
CA VAL A 179 -27.83 9.09 19.14
C VAL A 179 -27.98 9.38 20.63
N LYS A 180 -26.86 9.47 21.36
CA LYS A 180 -26.90 9.78 22.80
C LYS A 180 -27.48 11.15 23.12
N MET A 181 -27.20 12.16 22.29
CA MET A 181 -27.74 13.51 22.49
C MET A 181 -29.24 13.57 22.19
N ILE A 182 -29.72 12.83 21.19
CA ILE A 182 -31.16 12.68 20.93
C ILE A 182 -31.84 12.02 22.13
N ASP A 183 -31.28 10.91 22.63
CA ASP A 183 -31.83 10.20 23.80
C ASP A 183 -31.91 11.13 25.02
N ALA A 184 -30.82 11.83 25.34
CA ALA A 184 -30.79 12.80 26.44
C ALA A 184 -31.78 13.96 26.24
N GLY A 185 -31.90 14.51 25.03
CA GLY A 185 -32.85 15.58 24.73
C GLY A 185 -34.31 15.16 24.92
N ILE A 186 -34.63 13.90 24.64
CA ILE A 186 -35.96 13.32 24.87
C ILE A 186 -36.18 13.07 26.37
N GLU A 187 -35.22 12.45 27.06
CA GLU A 187 -35.31 12.11 28.49
C GLU A 187 -35.45 13.36 29.38
N GLU A 188 -34.69 14.41 29.08
CA GLU A 188 -34.69 15.68 29.83
C GLU A 188 -35.81 16.65 29.38
N GLY A 189 -36.64 16.26 28.41
CA GLY A 189 -37.78 17.07 27.96
C GLY A 189 -37.40 18.38 27.26
N VAL A 190 -36.22 18.44 26.62
CA VAL A 190 -35.73 19.62 25.92
C VAL A 190 -36.67 19.98 24.75
N PRO A 191 -37.13 21.23 24.61
CA PRO A 191 -38.10 21.63 23.59
C PRO A 191 -37.47 21.73 22.20
N ALA A 192 -37.35 20.59 21.51
CA ALA A 192 -36.91 20.50 20.12
C ALA A 192 -37.69 19.42 19.34
N ASN A 193 -37.63 19.47 18.00
CA ASN A 193 -38.26 18.46 17.16
C ASN A 193 -37.35 17.22 17.01
N TRP A 194 -37.22 16.44 18.10
CA TRP A 194 -36.37 15.25 18.15
C TRP A 194 -36.74 14.19 17.10
N GLY A 195 -38.02 14.08 16.73
CA GLY A 195 -38.47 13.20 15.66
C GLY A 195 -37.88 13.58 14.29
N ARG A 196 -37.84 14.88 13.97
CA ARG A 196 -37.20 15.37 12.74
C ARG A 196 -35.68 15.13 12.77
N VAL A 197 -35.02 15.39 13.89
CA VAL A 197 -33.58 15.13 14.06
C VAL A 197 -33.26 13.65 13.82
N GLN A 198 -34.06 12.74 14.41
CA GLN A 198 -33.88 11.30 14.24
C GLN A 198 -34.08 10.86 12.78
N GLN A 199 -35.07 11.43 12.08
CA GLN A 199 -35.29 11.17 10.65
C GLN A 199 -34.11 11.63 9.80
N THR A 200 -33.58 12.84 10.04
CA THR A 200 -32.39 13.36 9.33
C THR A 200 -31.19 12.44 9.57
N TYR A 201 -30.94 12.05 10.82
CA TYR A 201 -29.86 11.11 11.15
C TYR A 201 -29.99 9.78 10.40
N GLN A 202 -31.18 9.18 10.39
CA GLN A 202 -31.43 7.93 9.68
C GLN A 202 -31.22 8.07 8.17
N ALA A 203 -31.64 9.19 7.58
CA ALA A 203 -31.44 9.47 6.16
C ALA A 203 -29.94 9.53 5.81
N ILE A 204 -29.13 10.27 6.58
CA ILE A 204 -27.69 10.41 6.33
C ILE A 204 -26.97 9.06 6.52
N VAL A 205 -27.24 8.35 7.62
CA VAL A 205 -26.61 7.04 7.88
C VAL A 205 -27.02 5.99 6.84
N GLY A 206 -28.24 6.07 6.34
CA GLY A 206 -28.75 5.20 5.28
C GLY A 206 -27.98 5.32 3.96
N GLN A 207 -27.26 6.42 3.73
CA GLN A 207 -26.43 6.61 2.54
C GLN A 207 -25.06 5.93 2.62
N ILE A 208 -24.59 5.50 3.81
CA ILE A 208 -23.25 4.97 4.01
C ILE A 208 -23.08 3.63 3.25
N PRO A 209 -22.24 3.57 2.19
CA PRO A 209 -22.06 2.35 1.44
C PRO A 209 -21.24 1.31 2.21
N ARG A 210 -21.37 0.03 1.84
CA ARG A 210 -20.53 -1.06 2.39
C ARG A 210 -19.04 -0.85 2.07
N THR A 211 -18.76 -0.31 0.89
CA THR A 211 -17.43 0.07 0.42
C THR A 211 -17.54 1.42 -0.26
N ALA A 212 -16.76 2.41 0.17
CA ALA A 212 -16.80 3.75 -0.37
C ALA A 212 -15.38 4.34 -0.45
N PRO A 213 -15.10 5.20 -1.45
CA PRO A 213 -13.88 6.00 -1.45
C PRO A 213 -13.90 6.99 -0.28
N ARG A 214 -12.72 7.44 0.16
CA ARG A 214 -12.58 8.38 1.28
C ARG A 214 -13.45 9.63 1.09
N GLN A 215 -13.47 10.20 -0.11
CA GLN A 215 -14.20 11.44 -0.43
C GLN A 215 -15.70 11.31 -0.19
N ALA A 216 -16.28 10.14 -0.50
CA ALA A 216 -17.69 9.88 -0.22
C ALA A 216 -17.97 9.78 1.29
N LEU A 217 -17.05 9.17 2.04
CA LEU A 217 -17.16 9.13 3.50
C LEU A 217 -16.96 10.50 4.14
N GLU A 218 -16.11 11.36 3.56
CA GLU A 218 -15.90 12.74 4.01
C GLU A 218 -17.15 13.59 3.83
N ALA A 219 -17.83 13.47 2.69
CA ALA A 219 -19.10 14.17 2.45
C ALA A 219 -20.15 13.77 3.50
N ILE A 220 -20.33 12.46 3.73
CA ILE A 220 -21.30 11.97 4.73
C ILE A 220 -20.88 12.38 6.15
N ALA A 221 -19.58 12.41 6.45
CA ALA A 221 -19.09 12.86 7.75
C ALA A 221 -19.41 14.34 7.99
N ALA A 222 -19.28 15.19 6.97
CA ALA A 222 -19.64 16.60 7.07
C ALA A 222 -21.14 16.78 7.35
N GLU A 223 -22.02 16.06 6.64
CA GLU A 223 -23.47 16.10 6.89
C GLU A 223 -23.83 15.66 8.33
N LEU A 224 -23.16 14.61 8.84
CA LEU A 224 -23.35 14.19 10.22
C LEU A 224 -22.83 15.22 11.23
N GLU A 225 -21.70 15.87 10.95
CA GLU A 225 -21.15 16.90 11.83
C GLU A 225 -22.03 18.16 11.90
N GLU A 226 -22.68 18.52 10.79
CA GLU A 226 -23.70 19.57 10.77
C GLU A 226 -24.88 19.20 11.69
N LEU A 227 -25.44 18.00 11.53
CA LEU A 227 -26.51 17.52 12.41
C LEU A 227 -26.08 17.44 13.88
N TRP A 228 -24.86 16.99 14.14
CA TRP A 228 -24.30 16.95 15.49
C TRP A 228 -24.23 18.35 16.11
N ALA A 229 -23.80 19.36 15.34
CA ALA A 229 -23.72 20.74 15.81
C ALA A 229 -25.11 21.32 16.11
N GLU A 230 -26.10 21.06 15.26
CA GLU A 230 -27.49 21.47 15.49
C GLU A 230 -28.07 20.88 16.78
N VAL A 231 -27.88 19.56 16.98
CA VAL A 231 -28.36 18.85 18.18
C VAL A 231 -27.68 19.39 19.43
N ARG A 232 -26.36 19.57 19.35
CA ARG A 232 -25.57 20.08 20.47
C ARG A 232 -26.00 21.49 20.87
N GLU A 233 -26.20 22.38 19.91
CA GLU A 233 -26.65 23.76 20.18
C GLU A 233 -28.02 23.80 20.85
N ALA A 234 -28.96 22.94 20.43
CA ALA A 234 -30.27 22.84 21.06
C ALA A 234 -30.18 22.44 22.54
N LEU A 235 -29.32 21.47 22.87
CA LEU A 235 -29.07 21.05 24.26
C LEU A 235 -28.36 22.14 25.07
N GLU A 236 -27.31 22.75 24.51
CA GLU A 236 -26.54 23.80 25.19
C GLU A 236 -27.39 25.05 25.48
N SER A 237 -28.23 25.45 24.53
CA SER A 237 -29.16 26.58 24.70
C SER A 237 -30.16 26.31 25.82
N PHE A 238 -30.70 25.10 25.92
CA PHE A 238 -31.61 24.71 27.01
C PHE A 238 -30.94 24.81 28.39
N VAL A 239 -29.74 24.24 28.53
CA VAL A 239 -28.97 24.29 29.79
C VAL A 239 -28.66 25.74 30.19
N LYS A 240 -28.32 26.61 29.23
CA LYS A 240 -28.09 28.04 29.51
C LYS A 240 -29.36 28.73 30.02
N THR A 241 -30.52 28.45 29.42
CA THR A 241 -31.81 29.03 29.87
C THR A 241 -32.23 28.57 31.25
N GLU A 242 -32.05 27.29 31.60
CA GLU A 242 -32.36 26.80 32.94
C GLU A 242 -31.48 27.44 34.02
N ASN A 243 -30.18 27.57 33.76
CA ASN A 243 -29.25 28.20 34.71
C ASN A 243 -29.57 29.68 34.95
N MET A 244 -30.03 30.42 33.94
CA MET A 244 -30.45 31.82 34.11
C MET A 244 -31.73 31.93 34.96
N SER A 245 -32.72 31.08 34.71
CA SER A 245 -33.97 31.02 35.50
C SER A 245 -33.71 30.69 36.97
N ALA A 246 -32.79 29.76 37.23
CA ALA A 246 -32.40 29.38 38.59
C ALA A 246 -31.72 30.52 39.36
N ASN A 247 -30.87 31.32 38.70
CA ASN A 247 -30.21 32.47 39.34
C ASN A 247 -31.18 33.64 39.62
N GLU A 248 -32.14 33.92 38.73
CA GLU A 248 -33.16 34.95 38.96
C GLU A 248 -34.10 34.63 40.13
N SER A 249 -34.34 33.33 40.39
CA SER A 249 -35.20 32.87 41.49
C SER A 249 -34.55 32.95 42.89
N HIS A 250 -33.25 33.26 42.96
CA HIS A 250 -32.48 33.38 44.20
C HIS A 250 -32.13 34.83 44.60
N THR A 251 -32.68 35.82 43.89
CA THR A 251 -32.54 37.26 44.22
C THR A 251 -33.86 37.84 44.70
#